data_AF-A0A5B7ET12-F1
#
_entry.id   AF-A0A5B7ET12-F1
#
_cell.length_a   1.000
_cell.length_b   1.000
_cell.length_c   1.000
_cell.angle_alpha   90.00
_cell.angle_beta   90.00
_cell.angle_gamma   90.00
#
_symmetry.space_group_name_H-M   'P 1'
#
loop_
_entity.id
_entity.type
_entity.pdbx_description
1 polymer ?
#
loop_
_entity_poly.entity_id
_entity_poly.type
_entity_poly.pdbx_seq_one_letter_code
_entity_poly.pdbx_strand_id
1 'polypeptide(L)'
;MEVYIPYSFSQRKPSKPWFNTVCFRVIHDEEVAHKRYLSLPSPESHALYISTRSHAKSLLQLAKHSFIDRKCQNLSNSNSPRDFWYLAISICNNFTSSSFPPLCHPDGTTAISSVYKAELFSQTFTNNSG
;
A
#
# COMPACT_ATOMS: atom_id res chain seq x y z
N MET A 1 37.29 30.42 -11.90
CA MET A 1 36.72 29.06 -12.01
C MET A 1 35.52 29.05 -11.10
N GLU A 2 34.30 29.14 -11.64
CA GLU A 2 33.10 29.17 -10.80
C GLU A 2 32.80 27.76 -10.29
N VAL A 3 32.67 27.62 -8.97
CA VAL A 3 32.36 26.36 -8.32
C VAL A 3 30.86 26.11 -8.48
N TYR A 4 30.51 25.29 -9.46
CA TYR A 4 29.15 24.81 -9.64
C TYR A 4 28.81 23.82 -8.53
N ILE A 5 27.96 24.24 -7.59
CA ILE A 5 27.41 23.37 -6.56
C ILE A 5 26.09 22.79 -7.09
N PRO A 6 25.99 21.48 -7.35
CA PRO A 6 24.75 20.88 -7.80
C PRO A 6 23.68 21.00 -6.72
N TYR A 7 22.68 21.85 -6.94
CA TYR A 7 21.52 21.95 -6.07
C TYR A 7 20.45 20.96 -6.56
N SER A 8 20.14 19.97 -5.74
CA SER A 8 19.02 19.05 -6.00
C SER A 8 17.81 19.46 -5.17
N PHE A 9 16.70 19.76 -5.83
CA PHE A 9 15.41 19.83 -5.16
C PHE A 9 15.04 18.41 -4.73
N SER A 10 14.95 18.17 -3.43
CA SER A 10 14.30 16.98 -2.90
C SER A 10 12.85 17.02 -3.36
N GLN A 11 12.51 16.26 -4.41
CA GLN A 11 11.11 16.02 -4.75
C GLN A 11 10.49 15.41 -3.50
N ARG A 12 9.45 16.08 -2.96
CA ARG A 12 8.67 15.51 -1.86
C ARG A 12 8.30 14.10 -2.28
N LYS A 13 8.77 13.10 -1.52
CA LYS A 13 8.46 11.69 -1.78
C LYS A 13 6.97 11.62 -2.12
N PRO A 14 6.58 11.03 -3.26
CA PRO A 14 5.17 10.94 -3.60
C PRO A 14 4.46 10.34 -2.40
N SER A 15 3.46 11.08 -1.90
CA SER A 15 2.58 10.58 -0.84
C SER A 15 2.13 9.17 -1.23
N LYS A 16 2.06 8.26 -0.26
CA LYS A 16 1.63 6.89 -0.52
C LYS A 16 0.34 6.94 -1.36
N PRO A 17 0.20 6.15 -2.42
CA PRO A 17 -0.90 6.31 -3.39
C PRO A 17 -2.30 6.05 -2.81
N TRP A 18 -2.38 5.41 -1.65
CA TRP A 18 -3.61 5.23 -0.86
C TRP A 18 -3.91 6.40 0.10
N PHE A 19 -2.96 7.31 0.30
CA PHE A 19 -3.07 8.42 1.24
C PHE A 19 -3.71 9.63 0.55
N ASN A 20 -4.98 9.86 0.90
CA ASN A 20 -5.82 10.90 0.30
C ASN A 20 -6.06 12.08 1.26
N THR A 21 -6.85 13.07 0.83
CA THR A 21 -7.19 14.26 1.63
C THR A 21 -7.90 13.91 2.95
N VAL A 22 -8.68 12.82 2.99
CA VAL A 22 -9.33 12.36 4.23
C VAL A 22 -8.28 11.90 5.23
N CYS A 23 -7.30 11.08 4.79
CA CYS A 23 -6.17 10.66 5.62
C CYS A 23 -5.38 11.84 6.19
N PHE A 24 -5.18 12.90 5.40
CA PHE A 24 -4.52 14.11 5.86
C PHE A 24 -5.31 14.81 6.97
N ARG A 25 -6.62 15.02 6.76
CA ARG A 25 -7.50 15.70 7.73
C ARG A 25 -7.55 14.96 9.06
N VAL A 26 -7.71 13.65 9.04
CA VAL A 26 -7.89 12.88 10.29
C VAL A 26 -6.60 12.81 11.12
N ILE A 27 -5.43 12.81 10.47
CA ILE A 27 -4.14 12.93 11.17
C ILE A 27 -4.00 14.32 11.77
N HIS A 28 -4.37 15.36 11.02
CA HIS A 28 -4.35 16.73 11.54
C HIS A 28 -5.28 16.88 12.76
N ASP A 29 -6.49 16.33 12.70
CA ASP A 29 -7.45 16.37 13.81
C ASP A 29 -6.93 15.61 15.04
N GLU A 30 -6.28 14.45 14.84
CA GLU A 30 -5.57 13.72 15.91
C GLU A 30 -4.47 14.57 16.54
N GLU A 31 -3.64 15.25 15.74
CA GLU A 31 -2.58 16.13 16.24
C GLU A 31 -3.13 17.32 17.03
N VAL A 32 -4.22 17.93 16.56
CA VAL A 32 -4.90 19.03 17.25
C VAL A 32 -5.44 18.56 18.59
N ALA A 33 -6.11 17.40 18.64
CA ALA A 33 -6.62 16.83 19.88
C ALA A 33 -5.50 16.47 20.86
N HIS A 34 -4.38 15.92 20.36
CA HIS A 34 -3.21 15.62 21.17
C HIS A 34 -2.58 16.88 21.77
N LYS A 35 -2.38 17.94 20.96
CA LYS A 35 -1.87 19.24 21.44
C LYS A 35 -2.79 19.83 22.50
N ARG A 36 -4.12 19.73 22.31
CA ARG A 36 -5.11 20.20 23.28
C ARG A 36 -4.99 19.45 24.61
N TYR A 37 -4.88 18.12 24.58
CA TYR A 37 -4.66 17.30 25.77
C TYR A 37 -3.36 17.68 26.50
N LEU A 38 -2.26 17.90 25.78
CA LEU A 38 -0.99 18.32 26.38
C LEU A 38 -1.06 19.72 27.00
N SER A 39 -1.79 20.64 26.38
CA SER A 39 -1.94 22.02 26.88
C SER A 39 -2.85 22.14 28.10
N LEU A 40 -3.89 21.31 28.17
CA LEU A 40 -4.87 21.30 29.25
C LEU A 40 -5.29 19.84 29.54
N PRO A 41 -4.52 19.12 30.36
CA PRO A 41 -4.84 17.75 30.73
C PRO A 41 -6.13 17.71 31.55
N SER A 42 -7.20 17.19 30.98
CA SER A 42 -8.47 16.93 31.64
C SER A 42 -9.04 15.59 31.18
N PRO A 43 -9.98 14.99 31.92
CA PRO A 43 -10.67 13.79 31.46
C PRO A 43 -11.35 13.99 30.10
N GLU A 44 -11.90 15.18 29.82
CA GLU A 44 -12.55 15.44 28.54
C GLU A 44 -11.55 15.59 27.39
N SER A 45 -10.43 16.29 27.60
CA SER A 45 -9.40 16.44 26.56
C SER A 45 -8.71 15.10 26.25
N HIS A 46 -8.51 14.26 27.28
CA HIS A 46 -8.02 12.90 27.11
C HIS A 46 -9.02 12.03 26.34
N ALA A 47 -10.30 12.03 26.72
CA ALA A 47 -11.35 11.26 26.02
C ALA A 47 -11.47 11.68 24.54
N LEU A 48 -11.42 12.99 24.27
CA LEU A 48 -11.41 13.53 22.91
C LEU A 48 -10.23 12.98 22.11
N TYR A 49 -9.00 13.09 22.63
CA TYR A 49 -7.80 12.56 21.96
C TYR A 49 -7.90 11.06 21.66
N ILE A 50 -8.35 10.25 22.63
CA ILE A 50 -8.52 8.80 22.44
C ILE A 50 -9.55 8.50 21.36
N SER A 51 -10.67 9.23 21.34
CA SER A 51 -11.70 9.07 20.32
C SER A 51 -11.20 9.44 18.91
N THR A 52 -10.52 10.58 18.77
CA THR A 52 -9.98 11.05 17.48
C THR A 52 -8.88 10.12 16.96
N ARG A 53 -8.01 9.63 17.85
CA ARG A 53 -6.95 8.66 17.51
C ARG A 53 -7.54 7.33 17.02
N SER A 54 -8.56 6.83 17.70
CA SER A 54 -9.23 5.59 17.31
C SER A 54 -9.93 5.74 15.96
N HIS A 55 -10.59 6.88 15.74
CA HIS A 55 -11.22 7.25 14.48
C HIS A 55 -10.20 7.37 13.33
N ALA A 56 -9.08 8.08 13.54
CA ALA A 56 -8.00 8.21 12.56
C ALA A 56 -7.43 6.85 12.16
N LYS A 57 -7.18 5.96 13.14
CA LYS A 57 -6.74 4.58 12.88
C LYS A 57 -7.72 3.81 12.00
N SER A 58 -9.02 3.92 12.27
CA SER A 58 -10.07 3.28 11.47
C SER A 58 -10.09 3.80 10.03
N LEU A 59 -10.06 5.12 9.83
CA LEU A 59 -10.09 5.72 8.50
C LEU A 59 -8.82 5.45 7.69
N LEU A 60 -7.64 5.43 8.33
CA LEU A 60 -6.39 5.04 7.67
C LEU A 60 -6.42 3.57 7.23
N GLN A 61 -7.01 2.68 8.03
CA GLN A 61 -7.23 1.29 7.65
C GLN A 61 -8.20 1.20 6.47
N LEU A 62 -9.34 1.89 6.54
CA LEU A 62 -10.34 1.89 5.48
C LEU A 62 -9.76 2.39 4.15
N ALA A 63 -8.99 3.48 4.16
CA ALA A 63 -8.36 4.02 2.97
C ALA A 63 -7.38 3.03 2.31
N LYS A 64 -6.61 2.29 3.12
CA LYS A 64 -5.72 1.23 2.61
C LYS A 64 -6.52 0.09 1.98
N HIS A 65 -7.54 -0.42 2.67
CA HIS A 65 -8.35 -1.52 2.16
C HIS A 65 -9.07 -1.12 0.88
N SER A 66 -9.73 0.04 0.86
CA SER A 66 -10.39 0.56 -0.35
C SER A 66 -9.42 0.72 -1.53
N PHE A 67 -8.18 1.16 -1.28
CA PHE A 67 -7.16 1.21 -2.31
C PHE A 67 -6.81 -0.17 -2.86
N ILE A 68 -6.62 -1.17 -1.98
CA ILE A 68 -6.35 -2.55 -2.36
C ILE A 68 -7.52 -3.13 -3.15
N ASP A 69 -8.75 -2.98 -2.66
CA ASP A 69 -9.95 -3.49 -3.31
C ASP A 69 -10.11 -2.94 -4.72
N ARG A 70 -9.93 -1.62 -4.88
CA ARG A 70 -9.96 -0.98 -6.21
C ARG A 70 -8.86 -1.53 -7.12
N LYS A 71 -7.67 -1.79 -6.59
CA LYS A 71 -6.56 -2.35 -7.37
C LYS A 71 -6.84 -3.81 -7.77
N CYS A 72 -7.44 -4.61 -6.89
CA CYS A 72 -7.90 -5.96 -7.17
C CYS A 72 -9.00 -5.97 -8.25
N GLN A 73 -9.97 -5.06 -8.16
CA GLN A 73 -11.00 -4.90 -9.20
C GLN A 73 -10.42 -4.50 -10.56
N ASN A 74 -9.45 -3.59 -10.57
CA ASN A 74 -8.75 -3.22 -11.80
C ASN A 74 -8.00 -4.42 -12.41
N LEU A 75 -7.42 -5.29 -11.58
CA LEU A 75 -6.77 -6.53 -12.03
C LEU A 75 -7.78 -7.52 -12.60
N SER A 76 -8.90 -7.76 -11.91
CA SER A 76 -9.92 -8.73 -12.35
C SER A 76 -10.56 -8.35 -13.67
N ASN A 77 -10.64 -7.04 -13.95
CA ASN A 77 -11.23 -6.51 -15.19
C ASN A 77 -10.20 -6.29 -16.30
N SER A 78 -8.93 -6.68 -16.10
CA SER A 78 -7.87 -6.49 -17.09
C SER A 78 -7.96 -7.55 -18.20
N ASN A 79 -8.33 -7.14 -19.40
CA ASN A 79 -8.38 -8.01 -20.59
C ASN A 79 -7.00 -8.23 -21.24
N SER A 80 -5.96 -7.59 -20.71
CA SER A 80 -4.59 -7.65 -21.24
C SER A 80 -3.67 -8.30 -20.21
N PRO A 81 -2.95 -9.37 -20.58
CA PRO A 81 -1.90 -9.94 -19.73
C PRO A 81 -0.85 -8.90 -19.34
N ARG A 82 -0.55 -7.94 -20.23
CA ARG A 82 0.41 -6.87 -19.98
C ARG A 82 -0.08 -5.90 -18.89
N ASP A 83 -1.33 -5.48 -18.95
CA ASP A 83 -1.89 -4.55 -17.97
C ASP A 83 -2.05 -5.21 -16.60
N PHE A 84 -2.39 -6.50 -16.58
CA PHE A 84 -2.36 -7.35 -15.39
C PHE A 84 -0.95 -7.37 -14.78
N TRP A 85 0.09 -7.64 -15.58
CA TRP A 85 1.47 -7.72 -15.09
C TRP A 85 1.98 -6.38 -14.56
N TYR A 86 1.77 -5.26 -15.25
CA TYR A 86 2.18 -3.94 -14.76
C TYR A 86 1.49 -3.58 -13.44
N LEU A 87 0.20 -3.89 -13.33
CA LEU A 87 -0.57 -3.62 -12.13
C LEU A 87 -0.17 -4.53 -10.96
N ALA A 88 0.06 -5.83 -11.22
CA ALA A 88 0.56 -6.78 -10.23
C ALA A 88 1.93 -6.36 -9.70
N ILE A 89 2.86 -5.96 -10.57
CA ILE A 89 4.18 -5.43 -10.18
C ILE A 89 4.03 -4.16 -9.33
N SER A 90 3.14 -3.23 -9.73
CA SER A 90 2.88 -2.00 -8.97
C SER A 90 2.39 -2.29 -7.54
N ILE A 91 1.59 -3.33 -7.35
CA ILE A 91 1.08 -3.76 -6.04
C ILE A 91 2.19 -4.49 -5.26
N CYS A 92 2.84 -5.49 -5.86
CA CYS A 92 3.93 -6.26 -5.24
C CYS A 92 5.06 -5.35 -4.75
N ASN A 93 5.47 -4.34 -5.53
CA ASN A 93 6.49 -3.37 -5.13
C ASN A 93 6.13 -2.57 -3.86
N ASN A 94 4.86 -2.56 -3.44
CA ASN A 94 4.40 -1.90 -2.22
C ASN A 94 4.16 -2.87 -1.04
N PHE A 95 4.04 -4.18 -1.28
CA PHE A 95 3.63 -5.15 -0.26
C PHE A 95 4.61 -6.32 -0.05
N THR A 96 5.48 -6.63 -1.01
CA THR A 96 6.34 -7.82 -0.99
C THR A 96 7.76 -7.50 -1.43
N SER A 97 8.76 -8.01 -0.70
CA SER A 97 10.17 -8.04 -1.15
C SER A 97 10.41 -9.06 -2.28
N SER A 98 9.41 -9.86 -2.62
CA SER A 98 9.43 -10.80 -3.74
C SER A 98 8.86 -10.13 -4.99
N SER A 99 9.61 -10.17 -6.09
CA SER A 99 9.24 -9.65 -7.42
C SER A 99 8.24 -10.55 -8.18
N PHE A 100 7.82 -11.67 -7.59
CA PHE A 100 6.88 -12.61 -8.19
C PHE A 100 5.54 -12.62 -7.44
N PRO A 101 4.39 -12.47 -8.14
CA PRO A 101 3.09 -12.63 -7.51
C PRO A 101 2.93 -14.04 -6.90
N PRO A 102 2.00 -14.23 -5.95
CA PRO A 102 1.70 -15.55 -5.43
C PRO A 102 1.26 -16.47 -6.59
N LEU A 103 1.99 -17.57 -6.80
CA LEU A 103 1.63 -18.59 -7.77
C LEU A 103 0.81 -19.65 -7.04
N CYS A 104 -0.36 -19.99 -7.56
CA CYS A 104 -1.24 -21.00 -6.98
C CYS A 104 -1.26 -22.23 -7.87
N HIS A 105 -1.23 -23.40 -7.24
CA HIS A 105 -1.48 -24.66 -7.92
C HIS A 105 -2.98 -24.83 -8.21
N PRO A 106 -3.34 -25.73 -9.16
CA PRO A 106 -4.73 -26.10 -9.41
C PRO A 106 -5.47 -26.67 -8.18
N ASP A 107 -4.73 -27.17 -7.18
CA ASP A 107 -5.25 -27.68 -5.91
C ASP A 107 -5.55 -26.57 -4.87
N GLY A 108 -5.28 -25.31 -5.22
CA GLY A 108 -5.50 -24.14 -4.36
C GLY A 108 -4.34 -23.80 -3.41
N THR A 109 -3.25 -24.57 -3.41
CA THR A 109 -2.07 -24.26 -2.58
C THR A 109 -1.23 -23.13 -3.18
N THR A 110 -0.66 -22.27 -2.33
CA THR A 110 0.18 -21.14 -2.77
C THR A 110 1.66 -21.49 -2.66
N ALA A 111 2.43 -21.22 -3.72
CA ALA A 111 3.87 -21.44 -3.73
C ALA A 111 4.61 -20.40 -2.87
N ILE A 112 5.14 -20.86 -1.73
CA ILE A 112 5.80 -20.01 -0.72
C ILE A 112 7.33 -19.90 -0.91
N SER A 113 7.98 -20.87 -1.55
CA SER A 113 9.44 -20.86 -1.79
C SER A 113 9.79 -20.42 -3.22
N SER A 114 10.96 -19.84 -3.41
CA SER A 114 11.45 -19.40 -4.72
C SER A 114 11.66 -20.57 -5.70
N VAL A 115 12.18 -21.69 -5.21
CA VAL A 115 12.36 -22.93 -5.99
C VAL A 115 11.01 -23.44 -6.46
N TYR A 116 10.05 -23.51 -5.55
CA TYR A 116 8.71 -24.01 -5.85
C TYR A 116 7.95 -23.10 -6.82
N LYS A 117 8.13 -21.77 -6.70
CA LYS A 117 7.62 -20.82 -7.70
C LYS A 117 8.23 -21.04 -9.09
N ALA A 118 9.52 -21.33 -9.19
CA ALA A 118 10.19 -21.55 -10.48
C ALA A 118 9.70 -22.84 -11.18
N GLU A 119 9.50 -23.91 -10.41
CA GLU A 119 8.96 -25.18 -10.93
C GLU A 119 7.53 -25.01 -11.44
N LEU A 120 6.66 -24.37 -10.65
CA LEU A 120 5.27 -24.12 -11.02
C LEU A 120 5.15 -23.23 -12.26
N PHE A 121 6.03 -22.22 -12.37
CA PHE A 121 6.10 -21.38 -13.56
C PHE A 121 6.50 -22.20 -14.79
N SER A 122 7.55 -23.04 -14.70
CA SER A 122 7.99 -23.92 -15.79
C SER A 122 6.89 -24.88 -16.28
N GLN A 123 6.16 -25.49 -15.34
CA GLN A 123 5.03 -26.36 -15.65
C GLN A 123 3.91 -25.60 -16.38
N THR A 124 3.58 -24.39 -15.91
CA THR A 124 2.54 -23.55 -16.52
C THR A 124 2.88 -23.17 -17.95
N PHE A 125 4.15 -22.83 -18.24
CA PHE A 125 4.59 -22.53 -19.61
C PHE A 125 4.55 -23.74 -20.52
N THR A 126 4.97 -24.91 -20.02
CA THR A 126 4.97 -26.15 -20.80
C THR A 126 3.55 -26.56 -21.20
N ASN A 127 2.57 -26.39 -20.31
CA ASN A 127 1.17 -26.74 -20.57
C ASN A 127 0.43 -25.78 -21.52
N ASN A 128 0.90 -24.54 -21.68
CA ASN A 128 0.27 -23.53 -22.55
C ASN A 128 0.98 -23.35 -23.91
N SER A 129 2.06 -24.10 -24.16
CA SER A 129 2.85 -24.00 -25.40
C SER A 129 2.60 -25.16 -26.38
N GLY A 130 1.51 -25.92 -26.18
CA GLY A 130 1.07 -27.01 -27.04
C GLY A 130 -0.08 -26.61 -27.96
#